data_AF-A0A1J5HH57-F1
#
_entry.id   AF-A0A1J5HH57-F1
#
_cell.length_a   1.000
_cell.length_b   1.000
_cell.length_c   1.000
_cell.angle_alpha   90.00
_cell.angle_beta   90.00
_cell.angle_gamma   90.00
#
_symmetry.space_group_name_H-M   'P 1'
#
loop_
_entity.id
_entity.type
_entity.pdbx_description
1 polymer ?
#
loop_
_entity_poly.entity_id
_entity_poly.type
_entity_poly.pdbx_seq_one_letter_code
_entity_poly.pdbx_strand_id
1 'polypeptide(L)'
;MGKIISLKNLALILILSFILLSPIFCYAAIDNLNNAFEANGPLDQVAGDNGAGYNTDEFGVEGIISQVITTALTFVGVVFLGLAIYAGYNWMTAQGEEEKVTKAKDTLTAAIIGLVIVIAAYAISYYVIDVLGGKALKPTTNTAPVAK
;
A
#
# COMPACT_ATOMS: atom_id res chain seq x y z
N MET A 1 39.91 -18.24 28.07
CA MET A 1 39.76 -17.70 26.71
C MET A 1 38.36 -17.11 26.56
N GLY A 2 38.17 -15.81 26.79
CA GLY A 2 36.89 -15.15 26.56
C GLY A 2 37.12 -13.91 25.70
N LYS A 3 36.99 -14.04 24.38
CA LYS A 3 37.02 -12.89 23.47
C LYS A 3 35.77 -12.06 23.75
N ILE A 4 35.96 -10.92 24.41
CA ILE A 4 34.95 -9.89 24.60
C ILE A 4 34.43 -9.54 23.21
N ILE A 5 33.15 -9.83 22.95
CA ILE A 5 32.50 -9.54 21.68
C ILE A 5 32.63 -8.03 21.43
N SER A 6 33.30 -7.67 20.34
CA SER A 6 33.52 -6.27 19.97
C SER A 6 32.18 -5.56 19.80
N LEU A 7 32.03 -4.33 20.29
CA LEU A 7 30.78 -3.55 20.29
C LEU A 7 30.12 -3.51 18.90
N LYS A 8 30.94 -3.50 17.85
CA LYS A 8 30.51 -3.53 16.44
C LYS A 8 29.80 -4.84 16.06
N ASN A 9 30.21 -5.96 16.64
CA ASN A 9 29.61 -7.27 16.43
C ASN A 9 28.32 -7.44 17.24
N LEU A 10 28.21 -6.79 18.41
CA LEU A 10 26.96 -6.75 19.19
C LEU A 10 25.87 -5.95 18.46
N ALA A 11 26.21 -4.78 17.92
CA ALA A 11 25.28 -3.99 17.11
C ALA A 11 24.80 -4.76 15.88
N LEU A 12 25.70 -5.52 15.24
CA LEU A 12 25.38 -6.36 14.08
C LEU A 12 24.45 -7.52 14.45
N ILE A 13 24.61 -8.12 15.63
CA ILE A 13 23.71 -9.18 16.13
C ILE A 13 22.31 -8.63 16.45
N LEU A 14 22.21 -7.41 17.01
CA LEU A 14 20.92 -6.76 17.26
C LEU A 14 20.15 -6.45 15.97
N ILE A 15 20.85 -5.92 14.96
CA ILE A 15 20.26 -5.62 13.63
C ILE A 15 19.84 -6.92 12.94
N LEU A 16 20.66 -7.97 13.02
CA LEU A 16 20.34 -9.29 12.45
C LEU A 16 19.16 -9.96 13.18
N SER A 17 19.08 -9.83 14.50
CA SER A 17 17.96 -10.33 15.30
C SER A 17 16.67 -9.59 14.98
N PHE A 18 16.73 -8.29 14.69
CA PHE A 18 15.57 -7.50 14.29
C PHE A 18 15.07 -7.89 12.89
N ILE A 19 15.99 -8.17 11.95
CA ILE A 19 15.68 -8.68 10.61
C ILE A 19 15.05 -10.07 10.63
N LEU A 20 15.49 -10.95 11.54
CA LEU A 20 14.96 -12.31 11.67
C LEU A 20 13.63 -12.38 12.43
N LEU A 21 13.35 -11.43 13.34
CA LEU A 21 12.05 -11.31 14.01
C LEU A 21 11.03 -10.47 13.21
N SER A 22 11.49 -9.66 12.26
CA SER A 22 10.65 -8.88 11.33
C SER A 22 9.50 -9.69 10.71
N PRO A 23 9.69 -10.92 10.19
CA PRO A 23 8.58 -11.70 9.63
C PRO A 23 7.51 -12.08 10.65
N ILE A 24 7.83 -12.18 11.95
CA ILE A 24 6.88 -12.53 13.00
C ILE A 24 6.04 -11.31 13.40
N PHE A 25 6.64 -10.13 13.42
CA PHE A 25 5.92 -8.86 13.62
C PHE A 25 5.09 -8.47 12.38
N CYS A 26 5.52 -8.95 11.20
CA CYS A 26 4.81 -8.78 9.94
C CYS A 26 3.46 -9.49 9.97
N TYR A 27 3.33 -10.71 10.51
CA TYR A 27 2.06 -11.45 10.40
C TYR A 27 0.83 -10.74 10.99
N ALA A 28 0.93 -10.11 12.17
CA ALA A 28 -0.19 -9.35 12.74
C ALA A 28 -0.32 -7.94 12.14
N ALA A 29 0.78 -7.34 11.70
CA ALA A 29 0.77 -6.03 11.03
C ALA A 29 0.27 -6.13 9.58
N ILE A 30 0.42 -7.28 8.92
CA ILE A 30 -0.05 -7.56 7.57
C ILE A 30 -1.58 -7.53 7.56
N ASP A 31 -2.29 -8.17 8.49
CA ASP A 31 -3.76 -8.09 8.51
C ASP A 31 -4.25 -6.65 8.71
N ASN A 32 -3.66 -5.91 9.67
CA ASN A 32 -4.05 -4.52 9.95
C ASN A 32 -3.66 -3.53 8.83
N LEU A 33 -2.62 -3.82 8.06
CA LEU A 33 -2.19 -3.02 6.91
C LEU A 33 -2.94 -3.41 5.63
N ASN A 34 -3.24 -4.69 5.44
CA ASN A 34 -4.10 -5.19 4.37
C ASN A 34 -5.47 -4.54 4.46
N ASN A 35 -6.11 -4.53 5.64
CA ASN A 35 -7.39 -3.84 5.87
C ASN A 35 -7.37 -2.32 5.53
N ALA A 36 -6.19 -1.67 5.55
CA ALA A 36 -6.06 -0.25 5.19
C ALA A 36 -5.96 0.00 3.67
N PHE A 37 -5.61 -1.04 2.89
CA PHE A 37 -5.44 -1.00 1.43
C PHE A 37 -6.34 -2.00 0.68
N GLU A 38 -7.18 -2.77 1.39
CA GLU A 38 -8.15 -3.71 0.84
C GLU A 38 -9.31 -2.96 0.15
N ALA A 39 -10.02 -3.66 -0.74
CA ALA A 39 -11.34 -3.21 -1.17
C ALA A 39 -12.22 -3.03 0.09
N ASN A 40 -12.77 -1.82 0.26
CA ASN A 40 -13.43 -1.22 1.44
C ASN A 40 -12.56 -0.45 2.46
N GLY A 41 -11.28 -0.17 2.17
CA GLY A 41 -10.44 0.72 2.98
C GLY A 41 -10.85 2.21 2.94
N PRO A 42 -10.24 3.11 3.75
CA PRO A 42 -10.58 4.54 3.78
C PRO A 42 -10.35 5.27 2.44
N LEU A 43 -9.39 4.79 1.65
CA LEU A 43 -9.12 5.28 0.28
C LEU A 43 -10.15 4.77 -0.74
N ASP A 44 -10.86 3.71 -0.39
CA ASP A 44 -11.91 3.15 -1.22
C ASP A 44 -13.28 3.76 -0.91
N GLN A 45 -13.51 4.13 0.35
CA GLN A 45 -14.70 4.90 0.74
C GLN A 45 -14.80 6.28 0.04
N VAL A 46 -13.67 6.84 -0.40
CA VAL A 46 -13.63 8.03 -1.28
C VAL A 46 -13.76 7.69 -2.78
N ALA A 47 -13.64 6.42 -3.16
CA ALA A 47 -13.79 5.91 -4.52
C ALA A 47 -15.19 5.29 -4.80
N GLY A 48 -15.95 4.87 -3.79
CA GLY A 48 -17.32 4.36 -3.90
C GLY A 48 -17.55 3.06 -3.12
N ASP A 49 -18.81 2.66 -2.93
CA ASP A 49 -19.28 1.59 -2.01
C ASP A 49 -18.67 0.17 -2.20
N ASN A 50 -17.73 -0.07 -3.13
CA ASN A 50 -17.22 -1.43 -3.45
C ASN A 50 -15.80 -1.50 -4.06
N GLY A 51 -14.87 -0.59 -3.81
CA GLY A 51 -13.58 -0.70 -4.48
C GLY A 51 -13.54 0.01 -5.82
N ALA A 52 -12.34 -0.05 -6.39
CA ALA A 52 -12.11 -0.34 -7.80
C ALA A 52 -12.73 -1.69 -8.28
N GLY A 53 -13.66 -2.33 -7.56
CA GLY A 53 -14.36 -3.55 -8.02
C GLY A 53 -13.54 -4.83 -8.01
N TYR A 54 -12.45 -4.89 -7.24
CA TYR A 54 -11.59 -6.07 -7.11
C TYR A 54 -12.25 -7.13 -6.20
N ASN A 55 -13.00 -8.06 -6.79
CA ASN A 55 -13.59 -9.18 -6.05
C ASN A 55 -12.54 -10.27 -5.78
N THR A 56 -12.11 -10.41 -4.52
CA THR A 56 -11.12 -11.42 -4.10
C THR A 56 -11.74 -12.80 -3.85
N ASP A 57 -13.07 -12.90 -3.88
CA ASP A 57 -13.82 -14.08 -3.42
C ASP A 57 -14.20 -15.09 -4.52
N GLU A 58 -14.03 -14.74 -5.80
CA GLU A 58 -14.31 -15.66 -6.89
C GLU A 58 -13.04 -16.34 -7.39
N PHE A 59 -13.06 -17.68 -7.45
CA PHE A 59 -12.02 -18.54 -8.06
C PHE A 59 -11.90 -18.38 -9.59
N GLY A 60 -12.18 -17.18 -10.11
CA GLY A 60 -11.91 -16.74 -11.47
C GLY A 60 -10.55 -16.04 -11.57
N VAL A 61 -10.11 -15.79 -12.80
CA VAL A 61 -8.87 -15.05 -13.11
C VAL A 61 -8.84 -13.68 -12.41
N GLU A 62 -10.03 -13.11 -12.16
CA GLU A 62 -10.26 -11.84 -11.47
C GLU A 62 -9.83 -11.85 -9.99
N GLY A 63 -10.07 -12.94 -9.25
CA GLY A 63 -9.66 -13.06 -7.85
C GLY A 63 -8.14 -13.17 -7.69
N ILE A 64 -7.47 -13.90 -8.57
CA ILE A 64 -6.01 -14.02 -8.57
C ILE A 64 -5.35 -12.67 -8.89
N ILE A 65 -5.87 -11.95 -9.89
CA ILE A 65 -5.37 -10.63 -10.26
C ILE A 65 -5.57 -9.64 -9.11
N SER A 66 -6.76 -9.65 -8.50
CA SER A 66 -7.09 -8.80 -7.35
C SER A 66 -6.14 -9.04 -6.18
N GLN A 67 -5.87 -10.31 -5.84
CA GLN A 67 -4.95 -10.66 -4.75
C GLN A 67 -3.50 -10.25 -5.05
N VAL A 68 -3.05 -10.39 -6.29
CA VAL A 68 -1.69 -9.97 -6.70
C VAL A 68 -1.54 -8.45 -6.65
N ILE A 69 -2.54 -7.71 -7.13
CA ILE A 69 -2.55 -6.24 -7.11
C ILE A 69 -2.51 -5.73 -5.67
N THR A 70 -3.39 -6.21 -4.79
CA THR A 70 -3.44 -5.78 -3.39
C THR A 70 -2.12 -6.09 -2.68
N THR A 71 -1.54 -7.27 -2.90
CA THR A 71 -0.22 -7.63 -2.33
C THR A 71 0.91 -6.74 -2.86
N ALA A 72 0.87 -6.36 -4.14
CA ALA A 72 1.87 -5.46 -4.71
C ALA A 72 1.73 -4.04 -4.15
N LEU A 73 0.50 -3.53 -3.98
CA LEU A 73 0.24 -2.19 -3.44
C LEU A 73 0.69 -2.07 -1.98
N THR A 74 0.45 -3.09 -1.15
CA THR A 74 0.92 -3.07 0.25
C THR A 74 2.44 -3.08 0.34
N PHE A 75 3.12 -3.87 -0.50
CA PHE A 75 4.58 -3.86 -0.57
C PHE A 75 5.13 -2.48 -0.95
N VAL A 76 4.52 -1.84 -1.95
CA VAL A 76 4.90 -0.47 -2.36
C VAL A 76 4.66 0.55 -1.24
N GLY A 77 3.52 0.46 -0.54
CA GLY A 77 3.20 1.33 0.59
C GLY A 77 4.18 1.21 1.75
N VAL A 78 4.61 0.00 2.11
CA VAL A 78 5.62 -0.25 3.15
C VAL A 78 6.98 0.33 2.76
N VAL A 79 7.40 0.14 1.50
CA VAL A 79 8.65 0.70 0.99
C VAL A 79 8.62 2.22 1.03
N PHE A 80 7.50 2.83 0.63
CA PHE A 80 7.30 4.27 0.70
C PHE A 80 7.41 4.79 2.14
N LEU A 81 6.78 4.13 3.11
CA LEU A 81 6.87 4.51 4.52
C LEU A 81 8.31 4.43 5.03
N GLY A 82 9.06 3.38 4.66
CA GLY A 82 10.47 3.24 5.02
C GLY A 82 11.35 4.37 4.44
N LEU A 83 11.13 4.73 3.17
CA LEU A 83 11.81 5.86 2.52
C LEU A 83 11.44 7.20 3.15
N ALA A 84 10.18 7.40 3.52
CA ALA A 84 9.71 8.63 4.17
C ALA A 84 10.37 8.83 5.54
N ILE A 85 10.48 7.76 6.34
CA ILE A 85 11.18 7.79 7.64
C ILE A 85 12.67 8.08 7.43
N TYR A 86 13.32 7.44 6.45
CA TYR A 86 14.74 7.68 6.15
C TYR A 86 15.00 9.12 5.69
N ALA A 87 14.17 9.65 4.78
CA ALA A 87 14.25 11.02 4.31
C ALA A 87 13.97 12.02 5.44
N GLY A 88 12.99 11.74 6.30
CA GLY A 88 12.67 12.56 7.47
C GLY A 88 13.81 12.61 8.49
N TYR A 89 14.43 11.47 8.77
CA TYR A 89 15.61 11.41 9.64
C TYR A 89 16.79 12.19 9.05
N ASN A 90 17.05 12.06 7.76
CA ASN A 90 18.11 12.80 7.07
C ASN A 90 17.83 14.31 7.04
N TRP A 91 16.56 14.72 6.94
CA TRP A 91 16.17 16.13 7.02
C TRP A 91 16.36 16.71 8.42
N MET A 92 15.97 15.96 9.47
CA MET A 92 16.13 16.38 10.87
C MET A 92 17.60 16.42 11.32
N THR A 93 18.45 15.56 10.77
CA THR A 93 19.89 15.50 11.10
C THR A 93 20.77 16.38 10.23
N ALA A 94 20.20 17.12 9.28
CA ALA A 94 20.97 17.95 8.35
C ALA A 94 21.71 19.12 9.01
N GLN A 95 21.39 19.51 10.26
CA GLN A 95 22.10 20.54 11.04
C GLN A 95 22.41 21.87 10.31
N GLY A 96 21.69 22.20 9.24
CA GLY A 96 21.93 23.39 8.41
C GLY A 96 22.84 23.18 7.19
N GLU A 97 23.32 21.96 6.93
CA GLU A 97 24.03 21.64 5.69
C GLU A 97 23.05 21.56 4.51
N GLU A 98 23.11 22.55 3.61
CA GLU A 98 22.20 22.68 2.47
C GLU A 98 22.16 21.44 1.58
N GLU A 99 23.27 20.72 1.43
CA GLU A 99 23.35 19.51 0.61
C GLU A 99 22.43 18.40 1.18
N LYS A 100 22.47 18.17 2.50
CA LYS A 100 21.61 17.17 3.15
C LYS A 100 20.14 17.58 3.15
N VAL A 101 19.85 18.86 3.31
CA VAL A 101 18.47 19.39 3.25
C VAL A 101 17.91 19.21 1.84
N THR A 102 18.68 19.55 0.81
CA THR A 102 18.26 19.42 -0.60
C THR A 102 18.03 17.96 -0.96
N LYS A 103 18.96 17.07 -0.59
CA LYS A 103 18.83 15.64 -0.84
C LYS A 103 17.62 15.02 -0.13
N ALA A 104 17.33 15.45 1.09
CA ALA A 104 16.14 14.99 1.81
C ALA A 104 14.84 15.48 1.17
N LYS A 105 14.79 16.74 0.72
CA LYS A 105 13.65 17.31 -0.01
C LYS A 105 13.42 16.61 -1.35
N ASP A 106 14.47 16.33 -2.11
CA ASP A 106 14.36 15.60 -3.37
C ASP A 106 13.81 14.20 -3.15
N THR A 107 14.31 13.51 -2.11
CA THR A 107 13.82 12.19 -1.73
C THR A 107 12.33 12.24 -1.34
N LEU A 108 11.91 13.26 -0.57
CA LEU A 108 10.52 13.45 -0.17
C LEU A 108 9.63 13.73 -1.39
N THR A 109 10.11 14.56 -2.32
CA THR A 109 9.38 14.93 -3.54
C THR A 109 9.20 13.72 -4.44
N ALA A 110 10.26 12.93 -4.63
CA ALA A 110 10.20 11.67 -5.37
C ALA A 110 9.22 10.67 -4.73
N ALA A 111 9.22 10.59 -3.39
CA ALA A 111 8.27 9.76 -2.65
C ALA A 111 6.82 10.22 -2.92
N ILE A 112 6.53 11.53 -2.78
CA ILE A 112 5.19 12.09 -3.01
C ILE A 112 4.72 11.81 -4.45
N ILE A 113 5.58 11.98 -5.44
CA ILE A 113 5.25 11.67 -6.84
C ILE A 113 4.86 10.19 -6.99
N GLY A 114 5.59 9.28 -6.35
CA GLY A 114 5.25 7.85 -6.32
C GLY A 114 3.87 7.59 -5.72
N LEU A 115 3.53 8.25 -4.61
CA LEU A 115 2.23 8.13 -3.97
C LEU A 115 1.10 8.63 -4.89
N VAL A 116 1.31 9.78 -5.54
CA VAL A 116 0.33 10.36 -6.48
C VAL A 116 0.07 9.42 -7.67
N ILE A 117 1.10 8.78 -8.21
CA ILE A 117 0.95 7.82 -9.32
C ILE A 117 0.10 6.62 -8.90
N VAL A 118 0.31 6.07 -7.70
CA VAL A 118 -0.47 4.92 -7.20
C VAL A 118 -1.95 5.30 -7.05
N ILE A 119 -2.23 6.46 -6.45
CA ILE A 119 -3.60 6.97 -6.29
C ILE A 119 -4.25 7.21 -7.67
N ALA A 120 -3.51 7.82 -8.60
CA ALA A 120 -4.01 8.07 -9.95
C ALA A 120 -4.29 6.76 -10.71
N ALA A 121 -3.43 5.75 -10.58
CA ALA A 121 -3.64 4.44 -11.20
C ALA A 121 -4.92 3.77 -10.68
N TYR A 122 -5.18 3.86 -9.37
CA TYR A 122 -6.41 3.35 -8.76
C TYR A 122 -7.66 4.06 -9.28
N ALA A 123 -7.62 5.40 -9.31
CA ALA A 123 -8.73 6.22 -9.81
C ALA A 123 -9.05 5.91 -11.29
N ILE A 124 -8.03 5.70 -12.11
CA ILE A 124 -8.20 5.32 -13.51
C ILE A 124 -8.81 3.92 -13.63
N SER A 125 -8.33 2.94 -12.87
CA SER A 125 -8.89 1.57 -12.88
C SER A 125 -10.37 1.57 -12.51
N TYR A 126 -10.77 2.30 -11.45
CA TYR A 126 -12.17 2.46 -11.08
C TYR A 126 -12.98 3.10 -12.20
N TYR A 127 -12.48 4.18 -12.81
CA TYR A 127 -13.17 4.86 -13.90
C TYR A 127 -13.39 3.93 -15.11
N VAL A 128 -12.40 3.11 -15.47
CA VAL A 128 -12.53 2.15 -16.56
C VAL A 128 -13.59 1.08 -16.24
N ILE A 129 -13.63 0.59 -15.00
CA ILE A 129 -14.59 -0.42 -14.56
C ILE A 129 -16.01 0.15 -14.44
N ASP A 130 -16.18 1.39 -13.98
CA ASP A 130 -17.49 2.05 -13.94
C ASP A 130 -18.03 2.31 -15.36
N VAL A 131 -17.19 2.80 -16.26
CA VAL A 131 -17.60 3.09 -17.64
C VAL A 131 -17.90 1.83 -18.45
N LEU A 132 -17.14 0.74 -18.25
CA LEU A 132 -17.31 -0.52 -18.98
C LEU A 132 -18.28 -1.49 -18.29
N GLY A 133 -18.33 -1.53 -16.96
CA GLY A 133 -19.19 -2.40 -16.15
C GLY A 133 -20.56 -1.80 -15.83
N GLY A 134 -20.67 -0.47 -15.77
CA GLY A 134 -21.87 0.26 -15.30
C GLY A 134 -23.02 0.43 -16.29
N LYS A 135 -23.02 -0.25 -17.46
CA LYS A 135 -24.18 -0.24 -18.39
C LYS A 135 -24.57 -1.60 -18.98
N ALA A 136 -23.84 -2.68 -18.69
CA ALA A 136 -24.08 -3.94 -19.39
C ALA A 136 -25.14 -4.86 -18.75
N LEU A 137 -25.50 -4.72 -17.46
CA LEU A 137 -26.38 -5.69 -16.78
C LEU A 137 -27.32 -5.08 -15.72
N LYS A 138 -28.06 -4.02 -16.05
CA LYS A 138 -29.37 -3.82 -15.40
C LYS A 138 -30.43 -4.43 -16.30
N PRO A 139 -30.86 -5.69 -16.08
CA PRO A 139 -32.14 -6.10 -16.63
C PRO A 139 -33.18 -5.19 -15.96
N THR A 140 -33.72 -4.26 -16.73
CA THR A 140 -35.02 -3.69 -16.45
C THR A 140 -36.02 -4.85 -16.55
N THR A 141 -36.11 -5.68 -15.52
CA THR A 141 -37.31 -6.49 -15.29
C THR A 141 -38.39 -5.51 -14.88
N ASN A 142 -38.97 -4.92 -15.93
CA ASN A 142 -40.37 -4.58 -16.04
C ASN A 142 -41.18 -5.11 -14.86
N THR A 143 -41.24 -4.33 -13.78
CA THR A 143 -42.36 -4.37 -12.86
C THR A 143 -43.52 -3.73 -13.61
N ALA A 144 -44.05 -4.47 -14.58
CA ALA A 144 -45.41 -4.29 -15.02
C ALA A 144 -46.25 -4.46 -13.74
N PRO A 145 -47.03 -3.46 -13.31
CA PRO A 145 -47.98 -3.67 -12.24
C PRO A 145 -48.91 -4.77 -12.72
N VAL A 146 -48.87 -5.94 -12.06
CA VAL A 146 -49.85 -7.00 -12.26
C VAL A 146 -51.21 -6.40 -11.93
N ALA A 147 -51.93 -6.06 -12.99
CA ALA A 147 -53.26 -5.50 -12.95
C ALA A 147 -54.24 -6.57 -12.46
N LYS A 148 -54.89 -6.23 -11.35
CA LYS A 148 -56.21 -6.67 -10.86
C LYS A 148 -56.41 -8.14 -10.46
#